data_AF-A0A662I996-F1
#
_entry.id   AF-A0A662I996-F1
#
_cell.length_a   1.000
_cell.length_b   1.000
_cell.length_c   1.000
_cell.angle_alpha   90.00
_cell.angle_beta   90.00
_cell.angle_gamma   90.00
#
_symmetry.space_group_name_H-M   'P 1'
#
loop_
_entity.id
_entity.type
_entity.pdbx_description
1 polymer ?
#
loop_
_entity_poly.entity_id
_entity_poly.type
_entity_poly.pdbx_seq_one_letter_code
_entity_poly.pdbx_strand_id
1 'polypeptide(L)'
;MDIRRVLEVVEKLGGVSLPRRVIEVTLLPDEGVLHVRFEEPRGAELGEPIHPLIHLFRDAETGRITAIEIIDLDEVVRLAG
;
A
#
# COMPACT_ATOMS: atom_id res chain seq x y z
N MET A 1 -0.91 0.34 15.70
CA MET A 1 -0.23 0.16 14.41
C MET A 1 0.51 1.45 14.07
N ASP A 2 1.83 1.41 13.87
CA ASP A 2 2.56 2.57 13.33
C ASP A 2 2.58 2.46 11.80
N ILE A 3 1.76 3.29 11.14
CA ILE A 3 1.65 3.26 9.68
C ILE A 3 2.99 3.55 8.99
N ARG A 4 3.84 4.41 9.56
CA ARG A 4 5.13 4.76 8.94
C ARG A 4 6.02 3.52 8.86
N ARG A 5 6.02 2.72 9.93
CA ARG A 5 6.77 1.46 9.97
C ARG A 5 6.24 0.47 8.93
N VAL A 6 4.93 0.36 8.77
CA VAL A 6 4.31 -0.49 7.74
C VAL A 6 4.75 -0.04 6.34
N LEU A 7 4.72 1.26 6.05
CA LEU A 7 5.13 1.80 4.76
C LEU A 7 6.62 1.54 4.48
N GLU A 8 7.51 1.67 5.46
CA GLU A 8 8.93 1.32 5.31
C GLU A 8 9.14 -0.16 4.93
N VAL A 9 8.34 -1.06 5.52
CA VAL A 9 8.38 -2.49 5.21
C VAL A 9 7.90 -2.74 3.79
N VAL A 10 6.81 -2.10 3.38
CA VAL A 10 6.31 -2.19 2.00
C VAL A 10 7.34 -1.69 1.00
N GLU A 11 7.99 -0.54 1.27
CA GLU A 11 9.06 0.00 0.43
C GLU A 11 10.22 -1.01 0.28
N LYS A 12 10.61 -1.66 1.39
CA LYS A 12 11.67 -2.67 1.42
C LYS A 12 11.30 -3.94 0.65
N LEU A 13 10.11 -4.49 0.88
CA LEU A 13 9.65 -5.75 0.26
C LEU A 13 9.33 -5.57 -1.23
N GLY A 14 8.70 -4.45 -1.59
CA GLY A 14 8.28 -4.17 -2.96
C GLY A 14 9.33 -3.48 -3.82
N GLY A 15 10.45 -3.00 -3.24
CA GLY A 15 11.49 -2.29 -3.98
C GLY A 15 11.01 -0.96 -4.59
N VAL A 16 10.03 -0.30 -3.95
CA VAL A 16 9.42 0.96 -4.40
C VAL A 16 9.58 2.06 -3.35
N SER A 17 9.50 3.32 -3.77
CA SER A 17 9.38 4.45 -2.84
C SER A 17 7.93 4.93 -2.80
N LEU A 18 7.36 4.98 -1.61
CA LEU A 18 5.97 5.36 -1.39
C LEU A 18 5.85 6.85 -1.05
N PRO A 19 4.72 7.50 -1.42
CA PRO A 19 4.43 8.85 -0.96
C PRO A 19 4.37 8.92 0.57
N ARG A 20 4.89 10.02 1.16
CA ARG A 20 4.89 10.20 2.62
C ARG A 20 3.58 10.78 3.15
N ARG A 21 2.80 11.44 2.30
CA ARG A 21 1.48 11.96 2.66
C ARG A 21 0.46 10.85 2.51
N VAL A 22 -0.17 10.49 3.63
CA VAL A 22 -1.32 9.58 3.67
C VAL A 22 -2.59 10.42 3.84
N ILE A 23 -3.60 10.16 3.01
CA ILE A 23 -4.90 10.85 3.07
C ILE A 23 -6.01 9.96 3.64
N GLU A 24 -5.86 8.64 3.52
CA GLU A 24 -6.80 7.67 4.07
C GLU A 24 -6.08 6.39 4.49
N VAL A 25 -6.56 5.78 5.58
CA VAL A 25 -6.16 4.45 6.03
C VAL A 25 -7.42 3.70 6.42
N THR A 26 -7.67 2.58 5.77
CA THR A 26 -8.84 1.73 6.01
C THR A 26 -8.36 0.32 6.32
N LEU A 27 -8.71 -0.18 7.52
CA LEU A 27 -8.42 -1.54 7.96
C LEU A 27 -9.71 -2.37 7.90
N LEU A 28 -9.66 -3.49 7.18
CA LEU A 28 -10.72 -4.49 7.12
C LEU A 28 -10.28 -5.69 7.97
N PRO A 29 -10.58 -5.70 9.29
CA PRO A 29 -10.01 -6.66 10.23
C PRO A 29 -10.45 -8.10 9.95
N ASP A 30 -11.69 -8.30 9.50
CA ASP A 30 -12.21 -9.65 9.19
C ASP A 30 -11.55 -10.26 7.94
N GLU A 31 -10.94 -9.42 7.10
CA GLU A 31 -10.25 -9.81 5.87
C GLU A 31 -8.72 -9.77 6.03
N GLY A 32 -8.21 -9.19 7.12
CA GLY A 32 -6.78 -8.97 7.33
C GLY A 32 -6.17 -7.99 6.32
N VAL A 33 -6.99 -7.13 5.70
CA VAL A 33 -6.57 -6.23 4.62
C VAL A 33 -6.40 -4.79 5.14
N LEU A 34 -5.27 -4.18 4.82
CA LEU A 34 -5.01 -2.75 5.06
C LEU A 34 -4.93 -2.01 3.73
N HIS A 35 -5.82 -1.05 3.53
CA HIS A 35 -5.78 -0.12 2.41
C HIS A 35 -5.23 1.23 2.87
N VAL A 36 -4.28 1.78 2.11
CA VAL A 36 -3.68 3.10 2.39
C VAL A 36 -3.73 3.94 1.12
N ARG A 37 -4.37 5.11 1.20
CA ARG A 37 -4.44 6.06 0.08
C ARG A 37 -3.52 7.25 0.32
N PHE A 38 -2.76 7.60 -0.69
CA PHE A 38 -1.85 8.76 -0.72
C PHE A 38 -2.42 9.93 -1.52
N GLU A 39 -3.20 9.63 -2.56
CA GLU A 39 -3.85 10.62 -3.44
C GLU A 39 -5.14 10.03 -4.03
N GLU A 40 -6.12 10.88 -4.32
CA GLU A 40 -7.27 10.52 -5.14
C GLU A 40 -6.85 10.38 -6.61
N PRO A 41 -7.27 9.33 -7.32
CA PRO A 41 -6.96 9.20 -8.73
C PRO A 41 -7.73 10.25 -9.52
N ARG A 42 -7.13 10.73 -10.61
CA ARG A 42 -7.81 11.63 -11.55
C ARG A 42 -8.74 10.86 -12.49
N GLY A 43 -8.42 9.59 -12.75
CA GLY A 43 -9.19 8.70 -13.59
C GLY A 43 -9.13 7.25 -13.12
N ALA A 44 -8.89 6.33 -14.05
CA ALA A 44 -8.76 4.92 -13.72
C ALA A 44 -7.48 4.65 -12.89
N GLU A 45 -7.58 3.73 -11.94
CA GLU A 45 -6.42 3.18 -11.23
C GLU A 45 -6.03 1.82 -11.83
N LEU A 46 -4.73 1.61 -11.98
CA LEU A 46 -4.14 0.32 -12.33
C LEU A 46 -3.49 -0.26 -11.09
N GLY A 47 -3.93 -1.46 -10.70
CA GLY A 47 -3.35 -2.24 -9.61
C GLY A 47 -2.30 -3.22 -10.14
N GLU A 48 -1.13 -3.24 -9.53
CA GLU A 48 -0.05 -4.20 -9.83
C GLU A 48 0.47 -4.86 -8.55
N PRO A 49 0.69 -6.19 -8.53
CA PRO A 49 1.33 -6.84 -7.39
C PRO A 49 2.81 -6.49 -7.37
N ILE A 50 3.28 -5.92 -6.26
CA ILE A 50 4.71 -5.64 -6.03
C ILE A 50 5.35 -6.66 -5.07
N HIS A 51 4.51 -7.42 -4.36
CA HIS A 51 4.85 -8.53 -3.49
C HIS A 51 3.62 -9.46 -3.44
N PRO A 52 3.74 -10.77 -3.14
CA PRO A 52 2.59 -11.66 -3.02
C PRO A 52 1.47 -11.21 -2.08
N LEU A 53 1.78 -10.30 -1.16
CA LEU A 53 0.88 -9.75 -0.15
C LEU A 53 0.64 -8.24 -0.30
N ILE A 54 1.16 -7.60 -1.36
CA ILE A 54 1.07 -6.15 -1.51
C ILE A 54 0.76 -5.78 -2.96
N HIS A 55 -0.33 -5.06 -3.13
CA HIS A 55 -0.70 -4.41 -4.39
C HIS A 55 -0.44 -2.92 -4.32
N LEU A 56 0.11 -2.37 -5.41
CA LEU A 56 0.34 -0.95 -5.62
C LEU A 56 -0.66 -0.44 -6.65
N PHE A 57 -1.28 0.69 -6.37
CA PHE A 57 -2.20 1.34 -7.30
C PHE A 57 -1.60 2.62 -7.83
N ARG A 58 -1.74 2.82 -9.14
CA ARG A 58 -1.31 4.03 -9.84
C ARG A 58 -2.45 4.62 -10.64
N ASP A 59 -2.52 5.94 -10.65
CA ASP A 59 -3.35 6.66 -11.61
C ASP A 59 -2.85 6.38 -13.03
N ALA A 60 -3.73 5.88 -13.91
CA ALA A 60 -3.36 5.41 -15.24
C ALA A 60 -2.84 6.54 -16.16
N GLU A 61 -3.28 7.78 -15.92
CA GLU A 61 -2.91 8.93 -16.76
C GLU A 61 -1.57 9.52 -16.33
N THR A 62 -1.33 9.64 -15.03
CA THR A 62 -0.15 10.32 -14.46
C THR A 62 0.95 9.38 -13.99
N GLY A 63 0.67 8.09 -13.82
CA GLY A 63 1.58 7.07 -13.30
C GLY A 63 1.93 7.23 -11.82
N ARG A 64 1.31 8.20 -11.13
CA ARG A 64 1.56 8.49 -9.72
C ARG A 64 0.94 7.40 -8.84
N ILE A 65 1.66 7.02 -7.79
CA ILE A 65 1.17 6.10 -6.77
C ILE A 65 0.03 6.77 -6.01
N THR A 66 -1.14 6.15 -6.04
CA THR A 66 -2.37 6.65 -5.42
C THR A 66 -2.72 5.87 -4.18
N ALA A 67 -2.47 4.55 -4.14
CA ALA A 67 -2.75 3.71 -2.98
C ALA A 67 -1.85 2.46 -2.92
N ILE A 68 -1.87 1.79 -1.77
CA ILE A 68 -1.44 0.40 -1.60
C ILE A 68 -2.54 -0.39 -0.89
N GLU A 69 -2.57 -1.69 -1.16
CA GLU A 69 -3.34 -2.67 -0.41
C GLU A 69 -2.39 -3.74 0.10
N ILE A 70 -2.48 -4.04 1.39
CA ILE A 70 -1.70 -5.08 2.06
C ILE A 70 -2.66 -6.17 2.48
N ILE A 71 -2.40 -7.38 2.01
CA ILE A 71 -3.12 -8.61 2.38
C ILE A 71 -2.33 -9.27 3.50
N ASP A 72 -3.00 -9.67 4.58
CA ASP A 72 -2.37 -10.23 5.79
C ASP A 72 -1.30 -9.29 6.36
N LEU A 73 -1.77 -8.17 6.90
CA LEU A 73 -0.91 -7.16 7.53
C LEU A 73 0.04 -7.76 8.58
N ASP A 74 -0.44 -8.74 9.35
CA ASP A 74 0.35 -9.38 10.40
C ASP A 74 1.54 -10.13 9.81
N GLU A 75 1.36 -10.85 8.70
CA GLU A 75 2.44 -11.51 7.98
C GLU A 75 3.44 -10.51 7.38
N VAL A 76 2.97 -9.44 6.77
CA VAL A 76 3.86 -8.41 6.20
C VAL A 76 4.74 -7.77 7.29
N VAL A 77 4.18 -7.49 8.46
CA VAL A 77 4.95 -6.97 9.60
C VAL A 77 5.94 -8.01 10.13
N ARG A 78 5.61 -9.31 10.13
CA ARG A 78 6.53 -10.39 10.52
C ARG A 78 7.73 -10.51 9.56
N LEU A 79 7.52 -10.40 8.24
CA LEU A 79 8.58 -10.50 7.23
C LEU A 79 9.64 -9.39 7.34
N ALA A 80 9.37 -8.33 8.09
CA ALA A 80 10.29 -7.23 8.32
C ALA A 80 11.28 -7.44 9.49
N GLY A 81 10.97 -8.36 10.40
CA GLY A 81 11.77 -8.71 11.59
C GLY A 81 12.87 -9.71 11.28
#